data_AF-A0A942CST4-F1
#
_entry.id   AF-A0A942CST4-F1
#
_cell.length_a   1.000
_cell.length_b   1.000
_cell.length_c   1.000
_cell.angle_alpha   90.00
_cell.angle_beta   90.00
_cell.angle_gamma   90.00
#
_symmetry.space_group_name_H-M   'P 1'
#
loop_
_entity.id
_entity.type
_entity.pdbx_description
1 polymer ?
#
loop_
_entity_poly.entity_id
_entity_poly.type
_entity_poly.pdbx_seq_one_letter_code
_entity_poly.pdbx_strand_id
1 'polypeptide(L)'
;MAERPVLVGVIPEAVVLEKGDQVAWMSEQGNLRVEFDVNRCPFGSNVFQAPIGMRLLSGPAVMGAKAGAYKYRVWLNDQLVGRGEVLLRDK
;
A
#
# COMPACT_ATOMS: atom_id res chain seq x y z
N MET A 1 -25.68 24.90 -3.78
CA MET A 1 -24.43 24.55 -4.48
C MET A 1 -24.04 23.15 -4.02
N ALA A 2 -23.72 22.22 -4.92
CA ALA A 2 -23.32 20.87 -4.52
C ALA A 2 -21.80 20.85 -4.24
N GLU A 3 -21.42 20.56 -3.00
CA GLU A 3 -20.04 20.38 -2.60
C GLU A 3 -19.54 18.98 -2.99
N ARG A 4 -18.30 18.87 -3.47
CA ARG A 4 -17.64 17.58 -3.74
C ARG A 4 -16.46 17.45 -2.79
N PRO A 5 -16.49 16.50 -1.82
CA PRO A 5 -15.39 16.34 -0.88
C PRO A 5 -14.11 15.91 -1.61
N VAL A 6 -12.98 16.53 -1.27
CA VAL A 6 -11.64 16.16 -1.75
C VAL A 6 -10.88 15.54 -0.60
N LEU A 7 -10.36 14.34 -0.85
CA LEU A 7 -9.49 13.64 0.09
C LEU A 7 -8.07 14.15 -0.08
N VAL A 8 -7.48 14.70 0.98
CA VAL A 8 -6.10 15.17 0.99
C VAL A 8 -5.28 14.23 1.86
N GLY A 9 -4.32 13.55 1.24
CA GLY A 9 -3.40 12.63 1.91
C GLY A 9 -2.14 12.45 1.06
N VAL A 10 -1.06 11.99 1.69
CA VAL A 10 0.20 11.71 0.99
C VAL A 10 0.23 10.25 0.56
N ILE A 11 0.35 10.03 -0.74
CA ILE A 11 0.65 8.71 -1.30
C ILE A 11 2.06 8.81 -1.87
N PRO A 12 3.08 8.25 -1.20
CA PRO A 12 4.44 8.29 -1.72
C PRO A 12 4.50 7.52 -3.05
N GLU A 13 5.21 8.09 -4.03
CA GLU A 13 5.45 7.41 -5.30
C GLU A 13 6.25 6.13 -5.08
N ALA A 14 7.24 6.16 -4.18
CA ALA A 14 8.05 5.00 -3.81
C ALA A 14 8.36 4.96 -2.30
N VAL A 15 8.35 3.76 -1.73
CA VAL A 15 8.80 3.47 -0.35
C VAL A 15 9.89 2.41 -0.42
N VAL A 16 11.05 2.68 0.17
CA VAL A 16 12.18 1.73 0.21
C VAL A 16 12.10 0.90 1.48
N LEU A 17 12.28 -0.41 1.36
CA LEU A 17 12.34 -1.34 2.50
C LEU A 17 13.69 -2.06 2.56
N GLU A 18 14.24 -2.12 3.77
CA GLU A 18 15.35 -2.98 4.13
C GLU A 18 14.85 -4.35 4.62
N LYS A 19 15.77 -5.30 4.80
CA LYS A 19 15.43 -6.65 5.26
C LYS A 19 14.76 -6.63 6.63
N GLY A 20 13.51 -7.10 6.68
CA GLY A 20 12.70 -7.19 7.89
C GLY A 20 11.73 -6.03 8.08
N ASP A 21 11.83 -5.00 7.23
CA ASP A 21 10.89 -3.89 7.23
C ASP A 21 9.51 -4.30 6.67
N GLN A 22 8.52 -3.51 7.00
CA GLN A 22 7.16 -3.60 6.47
C GLN A 22 6.62 -2.20 6.19
N VAL A 23 5.69 -2.08 5.25
CA VAL A 23 4.96 -0.83 5.04
C VAL A 23 3.74 -0.80 5.95
N ALA A 24 3.47 0.37 6.52
CA ALA A 24 2.22 0.69 7.16
C ALA A 24 1.50 1.76 6.35
N TRP A 25 0.27 1.48 5.94
CA TRP A 25 -0.63 2.49 5.37
C TRP A 25 -1.73 2.80 6.38
N MET A 26 -2.17 4.05 6.42
CA MET A 26 -3.22 4.53 7.33
C MET A 26 -4.04 5.61 6.64
N SER A 27 -5.33 5.68 6.97
CA SER A 27 -6.23 6.72 6.48
C SER A 27 -7.28 7.01 7.55
N GLU A 28 -7.51 8.30 7.79
CA GLU A 28 -8.57 8.80 8.69
C GLU A 28 -9.85 9.15 7.92
N GLN A 29 -9.89 8.88 6.62
CA GLN A 29 -10.96 9.36 5.73
C GLN A 29 -11.81 8.24 5.10
N GLY A 30 -11.54 6.97 5.39
CA GLY A 30 -12.36 5.86 4.90
C GLY A 30 -11.71 4.48 5.03
N ASN A 31 -12.42 3.47 4.53
CA ASN A 31 -11.91 2.10 4.45
C ASN A 31 -10.79 2.04 3.41
N LEU A 32 -9.61 1.67 3.87
CA LEU A 32 -8.40 1.63 3.05
C LEU A 32 -8.22 0.23 2.46
N ARG A 33 -7.94 0.16 1.16
CA ARG A 33 -7.48 -1.06 0.50
C ARG A 33 -6.21 -0.79 -0.29
N VAL A 34 -5.20 -1.62 -0.10
CA VAL A 34 -3.96 -1.63 -0.89
C VAL A 34 -3.90 -2.92 -1.68
N GLU A 35 -3.64 -2.82 -2.98
CA GLU A 35 -3.68 -3.94 -3.90
C GLU A 35 -2.45 -3.97 -4.80
N PHE A 36 -1.66 -5.03 -4.66
CA PHE A 36 -0.54 -5.37 -5.53
C PHE A 36 -1.01 -6.26 -6.69
N ASP A 37 -0.21 -6.30 -7.76
CA ASP A 37 -0.38 -7.33 -8.79
C ASP A 37 -0.21 -8.72 -8.19
N VAL A 38 -1.12 -9.64 -8.51
CA VAL A 38 -1.14 -11.00 -7.95
C VAL A 38 0.12 -11.80 -8.28
N ASN A 39 0.74 -11.54 -9.43
CA ASN A 39 1.96 -12.20 -9.88
C ASN A 39 3.22 -11.42 -9.46
N ARG A 40 3.06 -10.23 -8.88
CA ARG A 40 4.16 -9.34 -8.50
C ARG A 40 3.88 -8.63 -7.18
N CYS A 41 3.76 -9.42 -6.11
CA CYS A 41 3.68 -8.97 -4.73
C CYS A 41 4.87 -9.53 -3.92
N PRO A 42 5.55 -8.73 -3.08
CA PRO A 42 6.61 -9.23 -2.23
C PRO A 42 6.11 -9.75 -0.87
N PHE A 43 4.81 -9.69 -0.59
CA PHE A 43 4.23 -9.96 0.71
C PHE A 43 3.33 -11.21 0.69
N GLY A 44 2.94 -11.68 1.88
CA GLY A 44 2.11 -12.88 2.05
C GLY A 44 0.68 -12.73 1.52
N SER A 45 0.21 -11.51 1.29
CA SER A 45 -1.04 -11.20 0.58
C SER A 45 -0.76 -10.15 -0.48
N ASN A 46 -1.51 -10.18 -1.59
CA ASN A 46 -1.50 -9.10 -2.58
C ASN A 46 -2.63 -8.09 -2.35
N VAL A 47 -3.59 -8.39 -1.47
CA VAL A 47 -4.68 -7.49 -1.09
C VAL A 47 -4.66 -7.30 0.42
N PHE A 48 -4.67 -6.04 0.83
CA PHE A 48 -4.73 -5.65 2.22
C PHE A 48 -5.90 -4.69 2.41
N GLN A 49 -6.61 -4.82 3.51
CA GLN A 49 -7.76 -3.97 3.82
C GLN A 49 -7.79 -3.62 5.30
N ALA A 50 -8.19 -2.40 5.62
CA ALA A 50 -8.39 -1.95 6.98
C ALA A 50 -9.56 -0.95 7.04
N PRO A 51 -10.36 -0.97 8.12
CA PRO A 51 -11.37 0.05 8.34
C PRO A 51 -10.70 1.41 8.64
N ILE A 52 -11.50 2.46 8.57
CA ILE A 52 -11.09 3.83 8.89
C ILE A 52 -10.38 3.92 10.26
N GLY A 53 -9.30 4.71 10.33
CA GLY A 53 -8.52 4.94 11.55
C GLY A 53 -7.63 3.75 11.97
N MET A 54 -7.61 2.65 11.22
CA MET A 54 -6.72 1.52 11.48
C MET A 54 -5.50 1.51 10.55
N ARG A 55 -4.39 0.99 11.09
CA ARG A 55 -3.18 0.74 10.32
C ARG A 55 -3.30 -0.58 9.56
N LEU A 56 -3.01 -0.51 8.28
CA LEU A 56 -2.86 -1.63 7.39
C LEU A 56 -1.37 -1.94 7.27
N LEU A 57 -0.97 -3.13 7.71
CA LEU A 57 0.42 -3.57 7.72
C LEU A 57 0.64 -4.62 6.65
N SER A 58 1.71 -4.50 5.85
CA SER A 58 2.04 -5.52 4.84
C SER A 58 2.54 -6.83 5.46
N GLY A 59 3.07 -6.77 6.68
CA GLY A 59 4.04 -7.76 7.16
C GLY A 59 5.39 -7.63 6.42
N PRO A 60 6.42 -8.36 6.87
CA PRO A 60 7.70 -8.35 6.18
C PRO A 60 7.58 -8.98 4.78
N ALA A 61 8.49 -8.61 3.88
CA ALA A 61 8.62 -9.29 2.60
C ALA A 61 8.85 -10.81 2.81
N VAL A 62 8.23 -11.64 1.97
CA VAL A 62 8.36 -13.09 2.05
C VAL A 62 9.80 -13.53 1.71
N MET A 63 10.23 -14.65 2.29
CA MET A 63 11.51 -15.25 1.93
C MET A 63 11.57 -15.54 0.42
N GLY A 64 12.66 -15.13 -0.22
CA GLY A 64 12.86 -15.32 -1.65
C GLY A 64 12.21 -14.25 -2.54
N ALA A 65 11.57 -13.22 -1.97
CA ALA A 65 11.21 -12.02 -2.72
C ALA A 65 12.49 -11.38 -3.30
N LYS A 66 12.46 -11.08 -4.60
CA LYS A 66 13.60 -10.49 -5.32
C LYS A 66 13.71 -9.00 -4.99
N ALA A 67 14.92 -8.44 -4.98
CA ALA A 67 15.05 -6.99 -5.02
C ALA A 67 14.38 -6.39 -6.25
N GLY A 68 13.79 -5.20 -6.09
CA GLY A 68 13.14 -4.47 -7.17
C GLY A 68 11.89 -3.72 -6.75
N ALA A 69 11.21 -3.19 -7.75
CA ALA A 69 10.02 -2.37 -7.59
C ALA A 69 8.72 -3.18 -7.68
N TYR A 70 7.87 -3.02 -6.68
CA TYR A 70 6.58 -3.69 -6.53
C TYR A 70 5.46 -2.65 -6.49
N LYS A 71 4.73 -2.51 -7.59
CA LYS A 71 3.69 -1.49 -7.74
C LYS A 71 2.39 -1.93 -7.06
N TYR A 72 1.70 -0.98 -6.46
CA TYR A 72 0.38 -1.17 -5.85
C TYR A 72 -0.59 -0.03 -6.19
N ARG A 73 -1.88 -0.33 -6.03
CA ARG A 73 -3.00 0.60 -6.11
C ARG A 73 -3.52 0.88 -4.71
N VAL A 74 -3.91 2.13 -4.46
CA VAL A 74 -4.54 2.56 -3.21
C VAL A 74 -5.98 2.92 -3.49
N TRP A 75 -6.88 2.32 -2.71
CA TRP A 75 -8.31 2.52 -2.78
C TRP A 75 -8.81 3.06 -1.45
N LEU A 76 -9.75 4.01 -1.50
CA LEU A 76 -10.50 4.48 -0.34
C LEU A 76 -11.99 4.36 -0.63
N ASN A 77 -12.73 3.62 0.21
CA ASN A 77 -14.15 3.34 0.01
C ASN A 77 -14.45 2.85 -1.44
N ASP A 78 -13.66 1.89 -1.92
CA ASP A 78 -13.72 1.32 -3.28
C ASP A 78 -13.42 2.28 -4.44
N GLN A 79 -13.06 3.53 -4.16
CA GLN A 79 -12.58 4.46 -5.17
C GLN A 79 -11.05 4.40 -5.28
N LEU A 80 -10.51 4.25 -6.49
CA LEU A 80 -9.07 4.32 -6.73
C LEU A 80 -8.59 5.75 -6.51
N VAL A 81 -7.72 5.96 -5.52
CA VAL A 81 -7.22 7.30 -5.15
C VAL A 81 -5.75 7.50 -5.52
N GLY A 82 -5.00 6.43 -5.77
CA GLY A 82 -3.61 6.57 -6.19
C GLY A 82 -2.90 5.26 -6.46
N ARG A 83 -1.61 5.40 -6.76
CA ARG A 83 -0.67 4.31 -7.03
C ARG A 83 0.65 4.65 -6.35
N GLY A 84 1.39 3.63 -5.97
CA GLY A 84 2.76 3.77 -5.47
C GLY A 84 3.54 2.49 -5.72
N GLU A 85 4.78 2.46 -5.28
CA GLU A 85 5.60 1.25 -5.32
C GLU A 85 6.41 1.06 -4.06
N VAL A 86 6.69 -0.20 -3.77
CA VAL A 86 7.64 -0.62 -2.75
C VAL A 86 8.92 -1.06 -3.45
N LEU A 87 10.04 -0.45 -3.09
CA LEU A 87 11.37 -0.82 -3.54
C LEU A 87 12.00 -1.73 -2.49
N LEU A 88 12.13 -3.02 -2.80
CA LEU A 88 12.92 -3.94 -1.99
C LEU A 88 14.39 -3.82 -2.38
N ARG A 89 15.24 -3.57 -1.39
CA ARG A 89 16.69 -3.66 -1.57
C ARG A 89 17.18 -5.07 -1.28
N ASP A 90 18.12 -5.55 -2.09
CA ASP A 90 18.96 -6.67 -1.71
C ASP A 90 19.97 -6.16 -0.69
N LYS A 91 20.19 -6.94 0.37
CA LYS A 91 21.35 -6.76 1.24
C LYS A 91 22.59 -7.31 0.55
#